data_AF-A0A0S9SI02-F1
#
_entry.id   AF-A0A0S9SI02-F1
#
_cell.length_a   1.000
_cell.length_b   1.000
_cell.length_c   1.000
_cell.angle_alpha   90.00
_cell.angle_beta   90.00
_cell.angle_gamma   90.00
#
_symmetry.space_group_name_H-M   'P 1'
#
loop_
_entity.id
_entity.type
_entity.pdbx_description
1 polymer ?
#
loop_
_entity_poly.entity_id
_entity_poly.type
_entity_poly.pdbx_seq_one_letter_code
_entity_poly.pdbx_strand_id
1 'polypeptide(L)'
;MSQSPVTLLKRAGQLSAAIITIAALSVLAREGRPGPVDPSIESQIGSPFVPTVAQAARPAIPVALSEPRFRLDDPDALEAPRAETARLNPATGRREDVLVQGGFDIIEAPYLRLTLTETPEPETGPRLFVTLARRAADGQGLAVIRTGEHGTIATKFGLVETLDLTLGGEGRRNCTGFATLEPGALRLDGWLCAPLGQVPEPRAVACALDRISLNGQPSSALESTFATTEARRDPGCGPRVVAMKNADRDVGGETGSIPARRPRKASDTKK
;
A
#
# COMPACT_ATOMS: atom_id res chain seq x y z
N MET A 1 56.02 -16.77 41.92
CA MET A 1 54.82 -15.95 41.69
C MET A 1 54.10 -15.77 43.03
N SER A 2 54.41 -14.68 43.74
CA SER A 2 53.88 -14.39 45.08
C SER A 2 52.82 -13.31 44.97
N GLN A 3 51.54 -13.66 45.13
CA GLN A 3 50.44 -12.68 45.12
C GLN A 3 50.42 -11.94 46.46
N SER A 4 50.57 -10.61 46.41
CA SER A 4 50.65 -9.77 47.60
C SER A 4 49.34 -9.76 48.39
N PRO A 5 49.39 -9.74 49.74
CA PRO A 5 48.23 -9.86 50.64
C PRO A 5 47.18 -8.75 50.47
N VAL A 6 47.57 -7.61 49.88
CA VAL A 6 46.70 -6.46 49.59
C VAL A 6 45.63 -6.78 48.53
N THR A 7 45.93 -7.70 47.60
CA THR A 7 45.03 -8.06 46.49
C THR A 7 43.90 -9.00 46.93
N LEU A 8 44.17 -9.84 47.94
CA LEU A 8 43.19 -10.76 48.55
C LEU A 8 42.16 -10.00 49.38
N LEU A 9 42.57 -8.97 50.12
CA LEU A 9 41.64 -8.10 50.87
C LEU A 9 40.69 -7.32 49.93
N LYS A 10 41.20 -6.82 48.80
CA LYS A 10 40.36 -6.11 47.81
C LYS A 10 39.31 -7.01 47.16
N ARG A 11 39.67 -8.26 46.85
CA ARG A 11 38.73 -9.25 46.29
C ARG A 11 37.69 -9.70 47.30
N ALA A 12 38.06 -9.83 48.59
CA ALA A 12 37.11 -10.13 49.66
C ALA A 12 36.08 -8.99 49.83
N GLY A 13 36.53 -7.72 49.83
CA GLY A 13 35.62 -6.57 49.92
C GLY A 13 34.66 -6.44 48.72
N GLN A 14 35.12 -6.75 47.51
CA GLN A 14 34.26 -6.74 46.31
C GLN A 14 33.20 -7.84 46.32
N LEU A 15 33.53 -9.03 46.83
CA LEU A 15 32.56 -10.12 46.96
C LEU A 15 31.49 -9.81 48.02
N SER A 16 31.87 -9.18 49.14
CA SER A 16 30.91 -8.76 50.15
C SER A 16 29.95 -7.68 49.63
N ALA A 17 30.45 -6.72 48.85
CA ALA A 17 29.61 -5.68 48.26
C ALA A 17 28.59 -6.23 47.25
N ALA A 18 28.98 -7.24 46.46
CA ALA A 18 28.10 -7.91 45.49
C ALA A 18 26.99 -8.71 46.19
N ILE A 19 27.31 -9.42 47.28
CA ILE A 19 26.32 -10.18 48.06
C ILE A 19 25.30 -9.24 48.71
N ILE A 20 25.74 -8.09 49.25
CA ILE A 20 24.85 -7.09 49.86
C ILE A 20 23.91 -6.48 48.81
N THR A 21 24.41 -6.16 47.61
CA THR A 21 23.56 -5.61 46.53
C THR A 21 22.54 -6.63 46.03
N ILE A 22 22.93 -7.89 45.86
CA ILE A 22 21.99 -8.95 45.45
C ILE A 22 20.93 -9.18 46.54
N ALA A 23 21.32 -9.19 47.82
CA ALA A 23 20.38 -9.31 48.93
C ALA A 23 19.41 -8.12 49.01
N ALA A 24 19.90 -6.89 48.85
CA ALA A 24 19.06 -5.69 48.84
C ALA A 24 18.07 -5.68 47.67
N LEU A 25 18.51 -6.06 46.46
CA LEU A 25 17.63 -6.21 45.29
C LEU A 25 16.58 -7.31 45.50
N SER A 26 16.95 -8.40 46.19
CA SER A 26 16.03 -9.51 46.49
C SER A 26 14.96 -9.11 47.50
N VAL A 27 15.29 -8.23 48.46
CA VAL A 27 14.33 -7.68 49.44
C VAL A 27 13.40 -6.67 48.77
N LEU A 28 13.93 -5.75 47.97
CA LEU A 28 13.12 -4.78 47.22
C LEU A 28 12.17 -5.45 46.22
N ALA A 29 12.60 -6.54 45.58
CA ALA A 29 11.73 -7.32 44.68
C ALA A 29 10.62 -8.09 45.43
N ARG A 30 10.80 -8.37 46.73
CA ARG A 30 9.76 -9.00 47.57
C ARG A 30 8.75 -7.99 48.11
N GLU A 31 9.16 -6.75 48.33
CA GLU A 31 8.29 -5.65 48.76
C GLU A 31 7.36 -5.16 47.64
N GLY A 32 7.72 -5.40 46.38
CA GLY A 32 6.86 -5.16 45.21
C GLY A 32 5.75 -6.20 44.98
N ARG A 33 5.52 -7.13 45.91
CA ARG A 33 4.34 -8.02 45.82
C ARG A 33 3.08 -7.19 46.07
N PRO A 34 2.13 -7.14 45.11
CA PRO A 34 0.84 -6.53 45.38
C PRO A 34 0.22 -7.24 46.59
N GLY A 35 -0.29 -6.45 47.55
CA GLY A 35 -0.99 -6.96 48.72
C GLY A 35 -2.17 -7.85 48.32
N PRO A 36 -2.75 -8.61 49.28
CA PRO A 36 -3.99 -9.33 49.02
C PRO A 36 -5.01 -8.33 48.49
N VAL A 37 -5.47 -8.56 47.26
CA VAL A 37 -6.49 -7.75 46.60
C VAL A 37 -7.70 -7.75 47.52
N ASP A 38 -8.14 -6.56 47.96
CA ASP A 38 -9.39 -6.43 48.70
C ASP A 38 -10.50 -7.12 47.89
N PRO A 39 -11.24 -8.10 48.47
CA PRO A 39 -12.29 -8.83 47.74
C PRO A 39 -13.45 -7.92 47.31
N SER A 40 -13.43 -6.64 47.70
CA SER A 40 -14.39 -5.62 47.29
C SER A 40 -14.18 -5.08 45.87
N ILE A 41 -13.02 -5.27 45.23
CA ILE A 41 -12.86 -4.96 43.79
C ILE A 41 -13.42 -6.09 42.90
N GLU A 42 -13.43 -7.34 43.39
CA GLU A 42 -14.01 -8.49 42.68
C GLU A 42 -15.54 -8.35 42.46
N SER A 43 -16.23 -7.59 43.32
CA SER A 43 -17.69 -7.38 43.21
C SER A 43 -18.09 -6.20 42.32
N GLN A 44 -17.13 -5.49 41.70
CA GLN A 44 -17.40 -4.57 40.58
C GLN A 44 -17.13 -5.21 39.21
N ILE A 45 -17.11 -6.55 39.12
CA ILE A 45 -17.34 -7.28 37.85
C ILE A 45 -18.84 -7.16 37.51
N GLY A 46 -19.28 -5.92 37.35
CA GLY A 46 -20.58 -5.55 36.83
C GLY A 46 -20.55 -5.69 35.32
N SER A 47 -21.17 -6.77 34.87
CA SER A 47 -21.33 -7.21 33.48
C SER A 47 -20.12 -7.98 32.93
N PRO A 48 -20.30 -9.23 32.47
CA PRO A 48 -19.34 -9.83 31.56
C PRO A 48 -19.14 -8.89 30.37
N PHE A 49 -17.89 -8.76 29.92
CA PHE A 49 -17.61 -8.17 28.61
C PHE A 49 -18.29 -9.06 27.58
N VAL A 50 -19.54 -8.73 27.25
CA VAL A 50 -20.20 -9.24 26.06
C VAL A 50 -19.55 -8.45 24.94
N PRO A 51 -18.66 -9.04 24.10
CA PRO A 51 -18.31 -8.36 22.87
C PRO A 51 -19.65 -8.06 22.21
N THR A 52 -19.98 -6.78 22.08
CA THR A 52 -21.04 -6.38 21.16
C THR A 52 -20.53 -6.92 19.85
N VAL A 53 -21.08 -8.05 19.42
CA VAL A 53 -20.72 -8.69 18.16
C VAL A 53 -20.87 -7.56 17.17
N ALA A 54 -19.73 -7.06 16.65
CA ALA A 54 -19.76 -6.02 15.64
C ALA A 54 -20.74 -6.58 14.60
N GLN A 55 -21.88 -5.89 14.42
CA GLN A 55 -22.94 -6.38 13.56
C GLN A 55 -22.26 -6.92 12.31
N ALA A 56 -22.42 -8.23 12.06
CA ALA A 56 -21.77 -8.87 10.93
C ALA A 56 -21.99 -7.95 9.75
N ALA A 57 -20.90 -7.44 9.17
CA ALA A 57 -20.99 -6.44 8.12
C ALA A 57 -21.97 -6.99 7.10
N ARG A 58 -23.15 -6.36 6.99
CA ARG A 58 -24.17 -6.87 6.08
C ARG A 58 -23.51 -6.90 4.71
N PRO A 59 -23.59 -8.03 3.98
CA PRO A 59 -22.98 -8.09 2.67
C PRO A 59 -23.61 -7.01 1.79
N ALA A 60 -22.77 -6.30 1.05
CA ALA A 60 -23.23 -5.28 0.13
C ALA A 60 -24.13 -5.92 -0.94
N ILE A 61 -25.18 -5.20 -1.33
CA ILE A 61 -26.21 -5.73 -2.24
C ILE A 61 -25.79 -5.40 -3.67
N PRO A 62 -25.62 -6.38 -4.57
CA PRO A 62 -25.31 -6.12 -5.97
C PRO A 62 -26.40 -5.26 -6.62
N VAL A 63 -26.00 -4.26 -7.40
CA VAL A 63 -26.91 -3.52 -8.27
C VAL A 63 -27.00 -4.28 -9.60
N ALA A 64 -28.09 -5.03 -9.79
CA ALA A 64 -28.27 -5.81 -11.00
C ALA A 64 -28.21 -4.93 -12.25
N LEU A 65 -27.48 -5.40 -13.28
CA LEU A 65 -27.40 -4.78 -14.62
C LEU A 65 -26.85 -3.34 -14.65
N SER A 66 -26.09 -2.90 -13.65
CA SER A 66 -25.45 -1.57 -13.73
C SER A 66 -24.12 -1.61 -14.46
N GLU A 67 -23.97 -0.79 -15.49
CA GLU A 67 -22.68 -0.55 -16.14
C GLU A 67 -21.69 0.11 -15.16
N PRO A 68 -20.38 -0.21 -15.25
CA PRO A 68 -19.36 0.46 -14.45
C PRO A 68 -19.27 1.95 -14.80
N ARG A 69 -19.35 2.82 -13.78
CA ARG A 69 -19.24 4.28 -13.94
C ARG A 69 -17.80 4.80 -14.01
N PHE A 70 -16.85 3.94 -13.67
CA PHE A 70 -15.43 4.26 -13.63
C PHE A 70 -14.64 3.17 -14.32
N ARG A 71 -13.45 3.55 -14.81
CA ARG A 71 -12.45 2.64 -15.37
C ARG A 71 -11.05 3.10 -14.95
N LEU A 72 -10.07 2.22 -15.10
CA LEU A 72 -8.66 2.54 -14.91
C LEU A 72 -7.98 2.57 -16.28
N ASP A 73 -7.37 3.71 -16.61
CA ASP A 73 -6.65 3.91 -17.86
C ASP A 73 -5.17 3.58 -17.68
N ASP A 74 -4.86 2.29 -17.76
CA ASP A 74 -3.50 1.78 -17.67
C ASP A 74 -3.12 0.98 -18.92
N PRO A 75 -2.65 1.64 -19.99
CA PRO A 75 -2.25 0.95 -21.22
C PRO A 75 -0.99 0.09 -21.04
N ASP A 76 -0.20 0.36 -20.01
CA ASP A 76 1.05 -0.36 -19.70
C ASP A 76 0.80 -1.56 -18.77
N ALA A 77 -0.45 -1.80 -18.36
CA ALA A 77 -0.84 -2.91 -17.50
C ALA A 77 -0.64 -4.27 -18.19
N LEU A 78 -0.01 -5.20 -17.49
CA LEU A 78 0.08 -6.60 -17.94
C LEU A 78 -1.29 -7.28 -18.03
N GLU A 79 -2.17 -6.97 -17.08
CA GLU A 79 -3.55 -7.44 -17.03
C GLU A 79 -4.49 -6.25 -17.08
N ALA A 80 -5.49 -6.31 -17.97
CA ALA A 80 -6.47 -5.25 -18.11
C ALA A 80 -7.21 -5.04 -16.77
N PRO A 81 -7.33 -3.78 -16.29
CA PRO A 81 -8.15 -3.49 -15.12
C PRO A 81 -9.60 -3.93 -15.32
N ARG A 82 -10.19 -4.50 -14.28
CA ARG A 82 -11.57 -5.00 -14.26
C ARG A 82 -12.42 -4.23 -13.26
N ALA A 83 -13.65 -3.94 -13.65
CA ALA A 83 -14.66 -3.43 -12.73
C ALA A 83 -15.48 -4.60 -12.17
N GLU A 84 -15.66 -4.63 -10.85
CA GLU A 84 -16.65 -5.52 -10.22
C GLU A 84 -18.06 -4.93 -10.40
N THR A 85 -19.08 -5.80 -10.28
CA THR A 85 -20.47 -5.35 -10.23
C THR A 85 -20.65 -4.34 -9.10
N ALA A 86 -21.19 -3.17 -9.43
CA ALA A 86 -21.44 -2.16 -8.42
C ALA A 86 -22.44 -2.64 -7.38
N ARG A 87 -22.33 -2.06 -6.19
CA ARG A 87 -23.08 -2.50 -5.02
C ARG A 87 -23.62 -1.34 -4.23
N LEU A 88 -24.66 -1.58 -3.44
CA LEU A 88 -25.13 -0.64 -2.43
C LEU A 88 -24.49 -0.99 -1.09
N ASN A 89 -23.83 -0.01 -0.49
CA ASN A 89 -23.39 -0.10 0.89
C ASN A 89 -24.63 -0.18 1.80
N PRO A 90 -24.81 -1.24 2.59
CA PRO A 90 -26.05 -1.44 3.34
C PRO A 90 -26.17 -0.52 4.56
N ALA A 91 -25.06 0.07 5.02
CA ALA A 91 -25.08 1.03 6.12
C ALA A 91 -25.47 2.44 5.65
N THR A 92 -25.03 2.83 4.44
CA THR A 92 -25.21 4.21 3.94
C THR A 92 -26.21 4.31 2.78
N GLY A 93 -26.61 3.18 2.19
CA GLY A 93 -27.40 3.15 0.96
C GLY A 93 -26.67 3.66 -0.28
N ARG A 94 -25.37 3.99 -0.18
CA ARG A 94 -24.60 4.62 -1.26
C ARG A 94 -24.12 3.58 -2.27
N ARG A 95 -24.05 3.99 -3.53
CA ARG A 95 -23.44 3.19 -4.59
C ARG A 95 -21.92 3.14 -4.41
N GLU A 96 -21.38 1.94 -4.50
CA GLU A 96 -19.96 1.67 -4.55
C GLU A 96 -19.63 0.95 -5.86
N ASP A 97 -18.67 1.48 -6.60
CA ASP A 97 -18.05 0.83 -7.76
C ASP A 97 -16.64 0.39 -7.35
N VAL A 98 -16.24 -0.82 -7.73
CA VAL A 98 -14.91 -1.36 -7.39
C VAL A 98 -14.11 -1.68 -8.63
N LEU A 99 -12.89 -1.17 -8.66
CA LEU A 99 -11.90 -1.43 -9.71
C LEU A 99 -10.79 -2.28 -9.13
N VAL A 100 -10.40 -3.31 -9.89
CA VAL A 100 -9.34 -4.24 -9.52
C VAL A 100 -8.37 -4.38 -10.69
N GLN A 101 -7.08 -4.44 -10.41
CA GLN A 101 -6.04 -4.71 -11.40
C GLN A 101 -5.05 -5.72 -10.81
N GLY A 102 -4.76 -6.79 -11.56
CA GLY A 102 -3.90 -7.89 -11.12
C GLY A 102 -4.60 -8.90 -10.18
N GLY A 103 -3.79 -9.83 -9.65
CA GLY A 103 -4.19 -10.82 -8.64
C GLY A 103 -3.43 -10.62 -7.32
N PHE A 104 -4.10 -10.80 -6.19
CA PHE A 104 -3.46 -10.66 -4.88
C PHE A 104 -2.42 -11.76 -4.64
N ASP A 105 -2.67 -12.96 -5.14
CA ASP A 105 -1.82 -14.15 -5.08
C ASP A 105 -0.58 -14.09 -6.00
N ILE A 106 -0.60 -13.21 -7.02
CA ILE A 106 0.50 -13.04 -7.97
C ILE A 106 1.52 -12.02 -7.41
N ILE A 107 2.51 -12.49 -6.66
CA ILE A 107 3.47 -11.62 -5.96
C ILE A 107 4.38 -10.83 -6.93
N GLU A 108 4.65 -11.34 -8.12
CA GLU A 108 5.52 -10.73 -9.13
C GLU A 108 4.85 -9.56 -9.88
N ALA A 109 3.53 -9.41 -9.78
CA ALA A 109 2.76 -8.36 -10.45
C ALA A 109 2.15 -7.38 -9.44
N PRO A 110 1.95 -6.10 -9.78
CA PRO A 110 1.25 -5.17 -8.90
C PRO A 110 -0.21 -5.61 -8.70
N TYR A 111 -0.76 -5.32 -7.53
CA TYR A 111 -2.18 -5.56 -7.24
C TYR A 111 -2.83 -4.28 -6.73
N LEU A 112 -3.88 -3.82 -7.40
CA LEU A 112 -4.66 -2.65 -7.01
C LEU A 112 -6.09 -3.08 -6.76
N ARG A 113 -6.63 -2.69 -5.60
CA ARG A 113 -8.08 -2.71 -5.33
C ARG A 113 -8.50 -1.32 -4.90
N LEU A 114 -9.51 -0.79 -5.56
CA LEU A 114 -10.02 0.56 -5.35
C LEU A 114 -11.54 0.51 -5.24
N THR A 115 -12.09 1.18 -4.24
CA THR A 115 -13.52 1.44 -4.10
C THR A 115 -13.80 2.91 -4.28
N LEU A 116 -14.78 3.21 -5.14
CA LEU A 116 -15.29 4.54 -5.39
C LEU A 116 -16.71 4.61 -4.86
N THR A 117 -16.95 5.50 -3.89
CA THR A 117 -18.27 5.70 -3.29
C THR A 117 -18.79 7.08 -3.68
N GLU A 118 -19.95 7.13 -4.32
CA GLU A 118 -20.63 8.40 -4.61
C GLU A 118 -21.19 9.01 -3.32
N THR A 119 -20.91 10.29 -3.12
CA THR A 119 -21.28 11.01 -1.91
C THR A 119 -22.08 12.27 -2.29
N PRO A 120 -23.39 12.33 -2.02
CA PRO A 120 -24.19 13.52 -2.36
C PRO A 120 -23.80 14.73 -1.51
N GLU A 121 -23.23 14.48 -0.32
CA GLU A 121 -22.75 15.50 0.59
C GLU A 121 -21.35 15.15 1.14
N PRO A 122 -20.54 16.18 1.44
CA PRO A 122 -19.24 16.03 2.07
C PRO A 122 -19.37 15.41 3.47
N GLU A 123 -18.98 14.13 3.61
CA GLU A 123 -19.02 13.41 4.89
C GLU A 123 -17.60 13.06 5.35
N THR A 124 -17.33 13.25 6.64
CA THR A 124 -16.10 12.72 7.24
C THR A 124 -16.25 11.23 7.47
N GLY A 125 -15.49 10.45 6.71
CA GLY A 125 -15.47 9.00 6.83
C GLY A 125 -14.85 8.48 8.12
N PRO A 126 -15.03 7.18 8.44
CA PRO A 126 -14.22 6.51 9.46
C PRO A 126 -12.73 6.62 9.13
N ARG A 127 -11.89 6.56 10.17
CA ARG A 127 -10.42 6.59 10.07
C ARG A 127 -9.90 5.57 9.05
N LEU A 128 -8.78 5.88 8.38
CA LEU A 128 -8.23 5.06 7.30
C LEU A 128 -8.07 3.58 7.70
N PHE A 129 -7.45 3.28 8.84
CA PHE A 129 -7.29 1.89 9.30
C PHE A 129 -8.61 1.12 9.40
N VAL A 130 -9.66 1.73 9.98
CA VAL A 130 -10.97 1.08 10.14
C VAL A 130 -11.61 0.83 8.78
N THR A 131 -11.47 1.79 7.86
CA THR A 131 -11.94 1.65 6.47
C THR A 131 -11.24 0.46 5.81
N LEU A 132 -9.91 0.41 5.86
CA LEU A 132 -9.11 -0.64 5.23
C LEU A 132 -9.36 -2.02 5.84
N ALA A 133 -9.48 -2.12 7.17
CA ALA A 133 -9.76 -3.39 7.83
C ALA A 133 -11.13 -3.97 7.42
N ARG A 134 -12.15 -3.13 7.30
CA ARG A 134 -13.47 -3.54 6.80
C ARG A 134 -13.39 -3.97 5.34
N ARG A 135 -12.76 -3.15 4.49
CA ARG A 135 -12.59 -3.46 3.06
C ARG A 135 -11.78 -4.74 2.80
N ALA A 136 -10.79 -5.04 3.63
CA ALA A 136 -10.02 -6.27 3.54
C ALA A 136 -10.89 -7.50 3.86
N ALA A 137 -11.69 -7.41 4.94
CA ALA A 137 -12.62 -8.45 5.31
C ALA A 137 -13.75 -8.64 4.28
N ASP A 138 -14.13 -7.57 3.58
CA ASP A 138 -15.16 -7.59 2.54
C ASP A 138 -14.68 -8.31 1.26
N GLY A 139 -15.42 -9.34 0.86
CA GLY A 139 -15.30 -9.99 -0.46
C GLY A 139 -14.16 -11.01 -0.60
N GLN A 140 -12.90 -10.58 -0.47
CA GLN A 140 -11.73 -11.44 -0.75
C GLN A 140 -11.17 -12.18 0.47
N GLY A 141 -11.79 -12.02 1.65
CA GLY A 141 -11.34 -12.69 2.86
C GLY A 141 -9.92 -12.30 3.27
N LEU A 142 -9.50 -11.06 2.98
CA LEU A 142 -8.20 -10.56 3.40
C LEU A 142 -8.28 -10.02 4.83
N ALA A 143 -7.13 -9.92 5.47
CA ALA A 143 -6.98 -9.33 6.79
C ALA A 143 -5.79 -8.38 6.82
N VAL A 144 -5.92 -7.28 7.57
CA VAL A 144 -4.78 -6.42 7.89
C VAL A 144 -3.97 -7.09 9.00
N ILE A 145 -2.77 -7.55 8.66
CA ILE A 145 -1.86 -8.27 9.57
C ILE A 145 -0.96 -7.30 10.34
N ARG A 146 -0.54 -6.23 9.68
CA ARG A 146 0.35 -5.21 10.23
C ARG A 146 0.07 -3.87 9.58
N THR A 147 0.28 -2.80 10.33
CA THR A 147 0.31 -1.42 9.83
C THR A 147 1.71 -0.82 10.01
N GLY A 148 2.00 0.23 9.25
CA GLY A 148 3.29 0.90 9.18
C GLY A 148 3.13 2.42 9.15
N GLU A 149 3.91 3.07 8.28
CA GLU A 149 3.95 4.52 8.17
C GLU A 149 2.62 5.10 7.71
N HIS A 150 2.21 6.20 8.36
CA HIS A 150 1.08 7.02 7.94
C HIS A 150 1.61 8.24 7.19
N GLY A 151 0.92 8.62 6.13
CA GLY A 151 1.31 9.77 5.33
C GLY A 151 0.15 10.39 4.58
N THR A 152 0.48 11.33 3.71
CA THR A 152 -0.45 11.97 2.80
C THR A 152 0.21 12.16 1.44
N ILE A 153 -0.53 11.91 0.37
CA ILE A 153 -0.09 12.17 -1.00
C ILE A 153 -1.07 13.12 -1.69
N ALA A 154 -0.57 13.94 -2.61
CA ALA A 154 -1.39 14.75 -3.49
C ALA A 154 -1.74 13.96 -4.76
N THR A 155 -3.00 14.06 -5.18
CA THR A 155 -3.52 13.45 -6.41
C THR A 155 -4.43 14.45 -7.12
N LYS A 156 -4.88 14.12 -8.33
CA LYS A 156 -5.89 14.94 -9.01
C LYS A 156 -7.23 15.04 -8.24
N PHE A 157 -7.50 14.09 -7.35
CA PHE A 157 -8.66 14.06 -6.46
C PHE A 157 -8.46 14.86 -5.16
N GLY A 158 -7.31 15.52 -4.99
CA GLY A 158 -6.95 16.24 -3.76
C GLY A 158 -6.02 15.41 -2.86
N LEU A 159 -6.01 15.74 -1.57
CA LEU A 159 -5.18 15.06 -0.58
C LEU A 159 -5.77 13.68 -0.21
N VAL A 160 -4.89 12.68 -0.20
CA VAL A 160 -5.21 11.30 0.12
C VAL A 160 -4.36 10.86 1.31
N GLU A 161 -5.00 10.39 2.37
CA GLU A 161 -4.32 9.73 3.49
C GLU A 161 -3.77 8.40 3.03
N THR A 162 -2.55 8.06 3.44
CA THR A 162 -1.92 6.77 3.14
C THR A 162 -1.49 6.05 4.41
N LEU A 163 -1.51 4.72 4.36
CA LEU A 163 -1.06 3.85 5.43
C LEU A 163 -0.38 2.62 4.84
N ASP A 164 0.89 2.42 5.16
CA ASP A 164 1.56 1.16 4.86
C ASP A 164 0.96 0.02 5.68
N LEU A 165 0.75 -1.11 5.03
CA LEU A 165 0.12 -2.25 5.65
C LEU A 165 0.57 -3.57 5.01
N THR A 166 0.53 -4.63 5.80
CA THR A 166 0.65 -6.00 5.30
C THR A 166 -0.73 -6.62 5.28
N LEU A 167 -1.24 -6.95 4.09
CA LEU A 167 -2.45 -7.77 3.95
C LEU A 167 -2.08 -9.25 3.95
N GLY A 168 -2.96 -10.06 4.53
CA GLY A 168 -2.89 -11.51 4.54
C GLY A 168 -4.17 -12.14 4.00
N GLY A 169 -4.03 -13.29 3.35
CA GLY A 169 -5.08 -14.15 2.80
C GLY A 169 -4.45 -15.50 2.46
N GLU A 170 -4.60 -15.97 1.23
CA GLU A 170 -3.82 -17.12 0.72
C GLU A 170 -2.30 -16.85 0.64
N GLY A 171 -1.92 -15.57 0.63
CA GLY A 171 -0.54 -15.10 0.73
C GLY A 171 -0.42 -13.86 1.63
N ARG A 172 0.77 -13.26 1.66
CA ARG A 172 1.00 -11.99 2.37
C ARG A 172 1.67 -10.98 1.45
N ARG A 173 1.17 -9.74 1.45
CA ARG A 173 1.72 -8.66 0.64
C ARG A 173 1.81 -7.37 1.42
N ASN A 174 2.90 -6.64 1.19
CA ASN A 174 3.03 -5.26 1.63
C ASN A 174 2.35 -4.36 0.60
N CYS A 175 1.52 -3.46 1.10
CA CYS A 175 0.67 -2.59 0.32
C CYS A 175 0.64 -1.22 0.99
N THR A 176 0.32 -0.19 0.22
CA THR A 176 -0.03 1.12 0.75
C THR A 176 -1.54 1.27 0.59
N GLY A 177 -2.24 1.26 1.73
CA GLY A 177 -3.66 1.60 1.80
C GLY A 177 -3.85 3.11 1.69
N PHE A 178 -4.99 3.53 1.17
CA PHE A 178 -5.27 4.94 0.95
C PHE A 178 -6.76 5.28 1.09
N ALA A 179 -7.06 6.52 1.44
CA ALA A 179 -8.41 7.09 1.34
C ALA A 179 -8.38 8.62 1.15
N THR A 180 -9.34 9.18 0.43
CA THR A 180 -9.49 10.65 0.32
C THR A 180 -9.73 11.28 1.69
N LEU A 181 -8.95 12.34 1.99
CA LEU A 181 -9.13 13.15 3.20
C LEU A 181 -10.20 14.22 3.02
N GLU A 182 -10.22 14.82 1.85
CA GLU A 182 -11.08 15.96 1.59
C GLU A 182 -12.51 15.48 1.29
N PRO A 183 -13.53 16.12 1.90
CA PRO A 183 -14.90 15.86 1.55
C PRO A 183 -15.18 16.27 0.10
N GLY A 184 -15.91 15.47 -0.66
CA GLY A 184 -16.26 15.76 -2.05
C GLY A 184 -17.50 15.01 -2.52
N ALA A 185 -17.77 15.04 -3.83
CA ALA A 185 -18.83 14.25 -4.47
C ALA A 185 -18.46 12.76 -4.66
N LEU A 186 -17.19 12.44 -4.44
CA LEU A 186 -16.60 11.13 -4.64
C LEU A 186 -15.63 10.84 -3.50
N ARG A 187 -15.81 9.71 -2.83
CA ARG A 187 -14.84 9.17 -1.88
C ARG A 187 -14.11 8.01 -2.51
N LEU A 188 -12.79 8.01 -2.38
CA LEU A 188 -11.95 6.90 -2.82
C LEU A 188 -11.29 6.24 -1.62
N ASP A 189 -11.24 4.91 -1.61
CA ASP A 189 -10.50 4.14 -0.63
C ASP A 189 -10.04 2.79 -1.22
N GLY A 190 -8.91 2.26 -0.76
CA GLY A 190 -8.35 1.04 -1.33
C GLY A 190 -6.90 0.79 -0.94
N TRP A 191 -6.22 -0.06 -1.70
CA TRP A 191 -4.80 -0.34 -1.54
C TRP A 191 -4.12 -0.69 -2.86
N LEU A 192 -2.83 -0.34 -2.94
CA LEU A 192 -1.91 -0.79 -3.98
C LEU A 192 -0.85 -1.67 -3.33
N CYS A 193 -0.52 -2.80 -3.93
CA CYS A 193 0.58 -3.66 -3.52
C CYS A 193 1.62 -3.70 -4.64
N ALA A 194 2.89 -3.51 -4.30
CA ALA A 194 3.97 -3.57 -5.28
C ALA A 194 4.39 -5.02 -5.53
N PRO A 195 5.08 -5.29 -6.66
CA PRO A 195 5.74 -6.56 -6.90
C PRO A 195 6.71 -6.96 -5.79
N LEU A 196 6.95 -8.26 -5.66
CA LEU A 196 8.00 -8.87 -4.83
C LEU A 196 7.92 -8.47 -3.34
N GLY A 197 6.73 -8.15 -2.85
CA GLY A 197 6.49 -7.81 -1.45
C GLY A 197 7.08 -6.48 -1.01
N GLN A 198 7.46 -5.60 -1.94
CA GLN A 198 7.89 -4.24 -1.62
C GLN A 198 6.70 -3.37 -1.20
N VAL A 199 6.97 -2.30 -0.46
CA VAL A 199 5.98 -1.24 -0.23
C VAL A 199 5.95 -0.36 -1.49
N PRO A 200 4.77 -0.06 -2.06
CA PRO A 200 4.68 0.87 -3.18
C PRO A 200 5.26 2.25 -2.86
N GLU A 201 5.96 2.85 -3.82
CA GLU A 201 6.38 4.24 -3.69
C GLU A 201 5.16 5.19 -3.69
N PRO A 202 5.18 6.30 -2.92
CA PRO A 202 4.07 7.25 -2.89
C PRO A 202 3.63 7.76 -4.26
N ARG A 203 4.59 7.96 -5.18
CA ARG A 203 4.31 8.38 -6.56
C ARG A 203 3.57 7.31 -7.35
N ALA A 204 3.86 6.02 -7.13
CA ALA A 204 3.15 4.93 -7.79
C ALA A 204 1.68 4.89 -7.35
N VAL A 205 1.40 5.16 -6.07
CA VAL A 205 0.02 5.28 -5.56
C VAL A 205 -0.69 6.48 -6.20
N ALA A 206 -0.04 7.65 -6.23
CA ALA A 206 -0.62 8.85 -6.85
C ALA A 206 -0.96 8.61 -8.34
N CYS A 207 -0.03 8.03 -9.10
CA CYS A 207 -0.28 7.72 -10.52
C CYS A 207 -1.35 6.66 -10.73
N ALA A 208 -1.42 5.64 -9.86
CA ALA A 208 -2.49 4.65 -9.93
C ALA A 208 -3.88 5.31 -9.77
N LEU A 209 -4.00 6.27 -8.85
CA LEU A 209 -5.23 7.03 -8.63
C LEU A 209 -5.51 8.00 -9.79
N ASP A 210 -4.51 8.72 -10.28
CA ASP A 210 -4.69 9.66 -11.39
C ASP A 210 -5.19 8.97 -12.68
N ARG A 211 -4.95 7.67 -12.86
CA ARG A 211 -5.44 6.88 -14.01
C ARG A 211 -6.94 6.56 -13.99
N ILE A 212 -7.64 6.82 -12.90
CA ILE A 212 -9.10 6.62 -12.82
C ILE A 212 -9.80 7.57 -13.79
N SER A 213 -10.72 7.09 -14.62
CA SER A 213 -11.54 7.95 -15.48
C SER A 213 -13.01 7.55 -15.44
N LEU A 214 -13.87 8.45 -15.92
CA LEU A 214 -15.28 8.16 -16.10
C LEU A 214 -15.49 7.12 -17.21
N ASN A 215 -16.54 6.31 -17.04
CA ASN A 215 -16.99 5.31 -17.99
C ASN A 215 -18.53 5.29 -18.07
N GLY A 216 -19.07 4.86 -19.21
CA GLY A 216 -20.51 4.71 -19.41
C GLY A 216 -21.28 6.03 -19.31
N GLN A 217 -22.35 6.04 -18.48
CA GLN A 217 -23.23 7.18 -18.25
C GLN A 217 -23.19 7.61 -16.77
N PRO A 218 -22.22 8.45 -16.36
CA PRO A 218 -22.14 9.00 -15.01
C PRO A 218 -23.23 10.05 -14.76
N SER A 219 -23.41 10.46 -13.49
CA SER A 219 -24.28 11.59 -13.15
C SER A 219 -23.62 12.93 -13.52
N SER A 220 -24.42 13.97 -13.80
CA SER A 220 -23.90 15.31 -14.12
C SER A 220 -23.02 15.91 -12.99
N ALA A 221 -23.30 15.56 -11.74
CA ALA A 221 -22.46 15.91 -10.59
C ALA A 221 -21.07 15.24 -10.66
N LEU A 222 -21.01 13.98 -11.09
CA LEU A 222 -19.73 13.30 -11.32
C LEU A 222 -18.99 13.86 -12.53
N GLU A 223 -19.68 14.18 -13.62
CA GLU A 223 -19.07 14.79 -14.81
C GLU A 223 -18.39 16.12 -14.48
N SER A 224 -19.08 17.02 -13.77
CA SER A 224 -18.52 18.30 -13.34
C SER A 224 -17.36 18.14 -12.35
N THR A 225 -17.47 17.18 -11.44
CA THR A 225 -16.38 16.84 -10.51
C THR A 225 -15.15 16.37 -11.27
N PHE A 226 -15.31 15.44 -12.22
CA PHE A 226 -14.19 14.92 -13.02
C PHE A 226 -13.60 15.97 -13.96
N ALA A 227 -14.40 16.85 -14.56
CA ALA A 227 -13.86 17.96 -15.34
C ALA A 227 -12.87 18.81 -14.51
N THR A 228 -13.17 19.01 -13.23
CA THR A 228 -12.31 19.77 -12.31
C THR A 228 -11.09 18.96 -11.84
N THR A 229 -11.24 17.66 -11.57
CA THR A 229 -10.12 16.80 -11.14
C THR A 229 -9.16 16.52 -12.30
N GLU A 230 -9.64 16.28 -13.51
CA GLU A 230 -8.80 16.05 -14.70
C GLU A 230 -7.86 17.22 -14.99
N ALA A 231 -8.30 18.46 -14.73
CA ALA A 231 -7.44 19.65 -14.86
C ALA A 231 -6.24 19.66 -13.88
N ARG A 232 -6.28 18.86 -12.82
CA ARG A 232 -5.21 18.72 -11.81
C ARG A 232 -4.37 17.45 -11.98
N ARG A 233 -4.62 16.64 -13.02
CA ARG A 233 -3.88 15.41 -13.27
C ARG A 233 -2.38 15.69 -13.41
N ASP A 234 -1.55 14.91 -12.73
CA ASP A 234 -0.09 14.99 -12.90
C ASP A 234 0.29 14.51 -14.31
N PRO A 235 0.90 15.35 -15.16
CA PRO A 235 1.33 14.93 -16.50
C PRO A 235 2.38 13.81 -16.45
N GLY A 236 3.12 13.67 -15.34
CA GLY A 236 4.08 12.60 -15.11
C GLY A 236 3.46 11.23 -14.80
N CYS A 237 2.15 11.15 -14.63
CA CYS A 237 1.39 9.90 -14.45
C CYS A 237 0.72 9.41 -15.74
N GLY A 238 0.96 10.07 -16.87
CA GLY A 238 0.61 9.57 -18.19
C GLY A 238 1.42 8.34 -18.60
N PRO A 239 1.00 7.63 -19.66
CA PRO A 239 1.74 6.48 -20.18
C PRO A 239 3.20 6.86 -20.41
N ARG A 240 4.12 6.00 -20.00
CA ARG A 240 5.54 6.21 -20.30
C ARG A 240 5.68 6.03 -21.80
N VAL A 241 5.69 7.14 -22.53
CA VAL A 241 6.29 7.13 -23.87
C VAL A 241 7.74 6.77 -23.64
N VAL A 242 8.07 5.49 -23.77
CA VAL A 242 9.44 5.06 -23.91
C VAL A 242 9.89 5.79 -25.17
N ALA A 243 10.59 6.91 -24.97
CA ALA A 243 11.23 7.62 -26.04
C ALA A 243 12.29 6.67 -26.56
N MET A 244 11.87 5.79 -27.46
CA MET A 244 12.74 5.12 -28.41
C MET A 244 13.23 6.25 -29.31
N LYS A 245 14.18 7.03 -28.77
CA LYS A 245 15.03 7.91 -29.55
C LYS A 245 15.56 7.02 -30.64
N ASN A 246 15.10 7.31 -31.85
CA ASN A 246 15.59 6.80 -33.12
C ASN A 246 17.05 6.36 -32.99
N ALA A 247 17.25 5.06 -32.77
CA ALA A 247 18.38 4.35 -33.31
C ALA A 247 17.98 3.92 -34.72
N ASP A 248 17.57 4.91 -35.52
CA ASP A 248 17.82 4.92 -36.95
C ASP A 248 19.33 5.19 -37.10
N ARG A 249 20.12 4.18 -36.71
CA ARG A 249 21.45 3.95 -37.25
C ARG A 249 21.30 2.68 -38.06
N ASP A 250 20.78 2.85 -39.27
CA ASP A 250 21.36 2.26 -40.48
C ASP A 250 21.96 0.86 -40.25
N VAL A 251 21.12 -0.12 -39.93
CA VAL A 251 21.48 -1.54 -40.04
C VAL A 251 21.05 -1.98 -41.43
N GLY A 252 21.82 -1.56 -42.42
CA GLY A 252 21.49 -1.82 -43.83
C GLY A 252 22.53 -1.34 -44.83
N GLY A 253 23.83 -1.61 -44.61
CA GLY A 253 24.83 -1.11 -45.57
C GLY A 253 26.24 -1.70 -45.60
N GLU A 254 26.63 -2.67 -44.77
CA GLU A 254 28.00 -3.24 -44.82
C GLU A 254 28.00 -4.73 -45.16
N THR A 255 27.54 -5.04 -46.36
CA THR A 255 28.06 -6.21 -47.08
C THR A 255 29.51 -5.91 -47.47
N GLY A 256 30.43 -6.71 -46.94
CA GLY A 256 31.86 -6.66 -47.21
C GLY A 256 32.15 -6.71 -48.71
N SER A 257 32.44 -5.54 -49.28
CA SER A 257 32.93 -5.41 -50.65
C SER A 257 34.42 -5.70 -50.64
N ILE A 258 34.82 -6.86 -51.16
CA ILE A 258 36.21 -7.18 -51.47
C ILE A 258 36.69 -6.15 -52.50
N PRO A 259 37.71 -5.31 -52.22
CA PRO A 259 38.20 -4.38 -53.21
C PRO A 259 38.93 -5.15 -54.33
N ALA A 260 38.43 -5.00 -55.55
CA ALA A 260 39.06 -5.50 -56.77
C ALA A 260 40.48 -4.91 -56.92
N ARG A 261 41.45 -5.81 -57.10
CA ARG A 261 42.88 -5.53 -57.26
C ARG A 261 43.11 -4.72 -58.56
N ARG A 262 43.66 -3.51 -58.45
CA ARG A 262 44.11 -2.71 -59.61
C ARG A 262 45.24 -3.43 -60.37
N PRO A 263 45.27 -3.39 -61.71
CA PRO A 263 46.37 -3.94 -62.49
C PRO A 263 47.61 -3.03 -62.38
N ARG A 264 48.78 -3.61 -62.11
CA ARG A 264 50.07 -2.94 -62.24
C ARG A 264 50.41 -2.81 -63.73
N LYS A 265 50.46 -1.57 -64.24
CA LYS A 265 51.13 -1.25 -65.50
C LYS A 265 52.63 -1.30 -65.28
N ALA A 266 53.31 -2.05 -66.14
CA ALA A 266 54.76 -2.06 -66.29
C ALA A 266 55.24 -0.74 -66.91
N SER A 267 56.44 -0.31 -66.52
CA SER A 267 57.31 0.51 -67.36
C SER A 267 58.75 0.36 -66.91
N ASP A 268 59.56 -0.07 -67.88
CA ASP A 268 61.01 -0.16 -67.93
C ASP A 268 61.75 1.07 -67.41
N THR A 269 62.98 0.90 -66.88
CA THR A 269 64.11 1.76 -67.26
C THR A 269 65.46 1.05 -67.05
N LYS A 270 66.06 0.69 -68.19
CA LYS A 270 67.48 0.64 -68.57
C LYS A 270 68.53 1.25 -67.61
N LYS A 271 69.58 0.47 -67.29
CA LYS A 271 70.98 0.89 -67.45
C LYS A 271 71.91 -0.30 -67.61
#